data_AF-A0A938JE79-F1
#
_entry.id   AF-A0A938JE79-F1
#
_cell.length_a   1.000
_cell.length_b   1.000
_cell.length_c   1.000
_cell.angle_alpha   90.00
_cell.angle_beta   90.00
_cell.angle_gamma   90.00
#
_symmetry.space_group_name_H-M   'P 1'
#
loop_
_entity.id
_entity.type
_entity.pdbx_description
1 polymer ?
#
loop_
_entity_poly.entity_id
_entity_poly.type
_entity_poly.pdbx_seq_one_letter_code
_entity_poly.pdbx_strand_id
1 'polypeptide(L)'
;MCLIALAIAACGSSEMETGPALEEANTAFAELGVTISCPDSVDPATEFTCTLDGPGGEGIEVQMKVAEQDGEKALDTVDQGAFEEALMQAAGADQSAG
;
A
#
# COMPACT_ATOMS: atom_id res chain seq x y z
N MET A 1 5.57 -6.01 15.94
CA MET A 1 4.82 -4.93 15.26
C MET A 1 5.70 -4.48 14.10
N CYS A 2 5.53 -5.07 12.92
CA CYS A 2 6.13 -4.53 11.69
C CYS A 2 5.11 -3.56 11.11
N LEU A 3 5.23 -2.28 11.46
CA LEU A 3 4.66 -1.21 10.65
C LEU A 3 5.52 -1.14 9.38
N ILE A 4 4.95 -1.43 8.22
CA ILE A 4 5.60 -1.12 6.95
C ILE A 4 5.43 0.39 6.77
N ALA A 5 6.30 1.16 7.42
CA ALA A 5 6.33 2.61 7.30
C ALA A 5 7.14 2.94 6.04
N LEU A 6 6.43 3.34 4.99
CA LEU A 6 7.08 3.72 3.73
C LEU A 6 7.37 5.22 3.77
N ALA A 7 8.61 5.56 4.08
CA ALA A 7 9.05 6.94 4.25
C ALA A 7 9.21 7.64 2.90
N ILE A 8 8.66 8.85 2.78
CA ILE A 8 8.79 9.65 1.56
C ILE A 8 9.33 11.02 1.89
N ALA A 9 10.45 11.37 1.24
CA ALA A 9 11.07 12.69 1.36
C ALA A 9 10.25 13.75 0.62
N ALA A 10 9.19 14.25 1.26
CA ALA A 10 8.35 15.31 0.72
C ALA A 10 9.08 16.67 0.80
N CYS A 11 9.78 17.04 -0.26
CA CYS A 11 10.38 18.38 -0.41
C CYS A 11 9.28 19.40 -0.77
N GLY A 12 8.51 19.88 0.20
CA GLY A 12 7.72 21.13 0.10
C GLY A 12 6.49 21.18 -0.83
N SER A 13 6.11 20.09 -1.49
CA SER A 13 4.94 20.01 -2.36
C SER A 13 3.63 19.85 -1.56
N SER A 14 2.54 20.46 -2.04
CA SER A 14 1.19 20.31 -1.46
C SER A 14 0.64 18.89 -1.62
N GLU A 15 1.21 18.11 -2.53
CA GLU A 15 0.84 16.74 -2.83
C GLU A 15 2.01 15.80 -2.53
N MET A 16 1.70 14.55 -2.16
CA MET A 16 2.69 13.53 -1.85
C MET A 16 2.82 12.55 -3.01
N GLU A 17 4.04 12.39 -3.51
CA GLU A 17 4.36 11.37 -4.51
C GLU A 17 4.45 9.99 -3.84
N THR A 18 3.69 9.02 -4.34
CA THR A 18 3.63 7.66 -3.75
C THR A 18 4.66 6.71 -4.36
N GLY A 19 5.18 7.02 -5.56
CA GLY A 19 6.08 6.16 -6.34
C GLY A 19 7.20 5.46 -5.56
N PRO A 20 8.09 6.18 -4.85
CA PRO A 20 9.21 5.54 -4.14
C PRO A 20 8.76 4.66 -2.97
N ALA A 21 7.69 5.05 -2.27
CA ALA A 21 7.07 4.18 -1.27
C ALA A 21 6.54 2.90 -1.95
N LEU A 22 5.77 3.02 -3.03
CA LEU A 22 5.21 1.86 -3.72
C LEU A 22 6.28 0.89 -4.21
N GLU A 23 7.46 1.36 -4.60
CA GLU A 23 8.57 0.51 -5.03
C GLU A 23 9.08 -0.41 -3.91
N GLU A 24 9.23 0.13 -2.70
CA GLU A 24 9.62 -0.64 -1.52
C GLU A 24 8.52 -1.64 -1.12
N ALA A 25 7.25 -1.19 -1.10
CA ALA A 25 6.12 -2.06 -0.80
C ALA A 25 6.00 -3.21 -1.82
N ASN A 26 6.09 -2.91 -3.11
CA ASN A 26 6.05 -3.90 -4.18
C ASN A 26 7.22 -4.89 -4.09
N THR A 27 8.40 -4.44 -3.70
CA THR A 27 9.55 -5.34 -3.48
C THR A 27 9.27 -6.32 -2.33
N ALA A 28 8.63 -5.86 -1.24
CA ALA A 28 8.23 -6.72 -0.14
C ALA A 28 7.10 -7.69 -0.52
N PHE A 29 6.12 -7.23 -1.30
CA PHE A 29 4.98 -8.04 -1.75
C PHE A 29 5.32 -8.98 -2.90
N ALA A 30 6.41 -8.74 -3.63
CA ALA A 30 6.88 -9.60 -4.71
C ALA A 30 7.17 -11.03 -4.24
N GLU A 31 7.59 -11.23 -2.98
CA GLU A 31 7.76 -12.56 -2.39
C GLU A 31 6.44 -13.34 -2.26
N LEU A 32 5.32 -12.62 -2.18
CA LEU A 32 3.96 -13.16 -2.13
C LEU A 32 3.27 -13.18 -3.51
N GLY A 33 3.95 -12.71 -4.56
CA GLY A 33 3.36 -12.53 -5.89
C GLY A 33 2.30 -11.43 -5.95
N VAL A 34 2.26 -10.53 -4.95
CA VAL A 34 1.31 -9.41 -4.89
C VAL A 34 1.99 -8.11 -5.32
N THR A 35 1.25 -7.27 -6.02
CA THR A 35 1.66 -5.91 -6.39
C THR A 35 0.66 -4.92 -5.81
N ILE A 36 1.12 -3.80 -5.26
CA ILE A 36 0.30 -2.68 -4.85
C ILE A 36 0.39 -1.54 -5.88
N SER A 37 -0.76 -0.99 -6.25
CA SER A 37 -0.88 0.19 -7.10
C SER A 37 -1.68 1.26 -6.38
N CYS A 38 -1.09 2.43 -6.17
CA CYS A 38 -1.75 3.60 -5.60
C CYS A 38 -1.70 4.77 -6.60
N PRO A 39 -2.50 5.83 -6.41
CA PRO A 39 -2.40 7.03 -7.23
C PRO A 39 -0.99 7.65 -7.13
N ASP A 40 -0.45 8.14 -8.24
CA ASP A 40 0.91 8.71 -8.30
C ASP A 40 1.11 9.90 -7.33
N SER A 41 0.03 10.67 -7.13
CA SER A 41 -0.03 11.85 -6.28
C SER A 41 -1.26 11.79 -5.39
N VAL A 42 -1.09 11.99 -4.08
CA VAL A 42 -2.18 11.96 -3.09
C VAL A 42 -2.15 13.20 -2.20
N ASP A 43 -3.33 13.66 -1.78
CA ASP A 43 -3.44 14.72 -0.79
C ASP A 43 -3.19 14.12 0.60
N PRO A 44 -2.16 14.59 1.34
CA PRO A 44 -1.80 14.05 2.64
C PRO A 44 -2.89 14.24 3.71
N ALA A 45 -3.88 15.09 3.47
CA ALA A 45 -5.02 15.28 4.37
C ALA A 45 -6.18 14.31 4.12
N THR A 46 -6.09 13.44 3.10
CA THR A 46 -7.19 12.57 2.69
C THR A 46 -6.80 11.10 2.61
N GLU A 47 -7.81 10.25 2.79
CA GLU A 47 -7.72 8.83 2.50
C GLU A 47 -7.81 8.62 0.99
N PHE A 48 -7.08 7.63 0.50
CA PHE A 48 -7.04 7.26 -0.92
C PHE A 48 -7.06 5.74 -1.07
N THR A 49 -7.59 5.28 -2.19
CA THR A 49 -7.69 3.86 -2.49
C THR A 49 -6.47 3.39 -3.27
N CYS A 50 -5.92 2.26 -2.86
CA CYS A 50 -4.94 1.51 -3.60
C CYS A 50 -5.51 0.14 -3.99
N THR A 51 -4.90 -0.49 -4.98
CA THR A 51 -5.28 -1.83 -5.45
C THR A 51 -4.15 -2.79 -5.16
N LEU A 52 -4.47 -3.93 -4.54
CA LEU A 52 -3.59 -5.08 -4.36
C LEU A 52 -3.90 -6.12 -5.44
N ASP A 53 -2.99 -6.31 -6.38
CA ASP A 53 -3.09 -7.28 -7.45
C ASP A 53 -2.30 -8.53 -7.10
N GLY A 54 -3.00 -9.64 -6.89
CA GLY A 54 -2.40 -10.95 -6.64
C GLY A 54 -2.27 -11.82 -7.90
N PRO A 55 -1.63 -13.00 -7.79
CA PRO A 55 -1.46 -13.93 -8.91
C PRO A 55 -2.79 -14.45 -9.49
N GLY A 56 -3.88 -14.41 -8.71
CA GLY A 56 -5.23 -14.78 -9.16
C GLY A 56 -5.91 -13.75 -10.07
N GLY A 57 -5.32 -12.56 -10.25
CA GLY A 57 -5.83 -11.53 -11.16
C GLY A 57 -7.02 -10.72 -10.65
N GLU A 58 -7.49 -10.96 -9.42
CA GLU A 58 -8.47 -10.11 -8.75
C GLU A 58 -7.73 -9.01 -7.96
N GLY A 59 -7.87 -7.77 -8.43
CA GLY A 59 -7.39 -6.59 -7.73
C GLY A 59 -8.29 -6.26 -6.54
N ILE A 60 -7.73 -6.18 -5.34
CA ILE A 60 -8.46 -5.89 -4.10
C ILE A 60 -8.21 -4.46 -3.68
N GLU A 61 -9.26 -3.67 -3.53
CA GLU A 61 -9.17 -2.28 -3.10
C GLU A 61 -8.90 -2.17 -1.59
N VAL A 62 -7.91 -1.38 -1.23
CA VAL A 62 -7.54 -1.08 0.16
C VAL A 62 -7.46 0.43 0.37
N GLN A 63 -7.89 0.89 1.54
CA GLN A 63 -7.80 2.31 1.88
C GLN A 63 -6.49 2.61 2.61
N MET A 64 -5.77 3.60 2.10
CA MET A 64 -4.53 4.11 2.63
C MET A 64 -4.65 5.59 2.94
N LYS A 65 -3.75 6.09 3.77
CA LYS A 65 -3.66 7.49 4.17
C LYS A 65 -2.20 7.86 4.32
N VAL A 66 -1.93 9.16 4.32
CA VAL A 66 -0.62 9.66 4.73
C VAL A 66 -0.62 9.84 6.24
N ALA A 67 0.36 9.27 6.92
CA ALA A 67 0.62 9.48 8.34
C ALA A 67 1.99 10.12 8.55
N GLU A 68 2.12 10.97 9.57
CA GLU A 68 3.45 11.43 10.01
C GLU A 68 4.02 10.42 11.01
N GLN A 69 5.14 9.79 10.67
CA GLN A 69 5.96 8.98 11.58
C GLN A 69 7.31 9.65 11.75
N ASP A 70 7.72 9.88 13.00
CA ASP A 70 9.02 10.49 13.34
C ASP A 70 9.32 11.85 12.67
N GLY A 71 8.26 12.60 12.31
CA GLY A 71 8.37 13.89 11.61
C GLY A 71 8.54 13.76 10.10
N GLU A 72 8.45 12.54 9.57
CA GLU A 72 8.47 12.21 8.16
C GLU A 72 7.08 11.73 7.73
N LYS A 73 6.64 12.14 6.55
CA LYS A 73 5.36 11.65 6.01
C LYS A 73 5.59 10.26 5.42
N ALA A 74 4.73 9.32 5.77
CA ALA A 74 4.77 7.95 5.32
C ALA A 74 3.37 7.49 4.90
N LEU A 75 3.31 6.45 4.07
CA LEU A 75 2.04 5.78 3.78
C LEU A 75 1.67 4.86 4.94
N ASP A 76 0.42 4.95 5.35
CA ASP A 76 -0.18 4.10 6.38
C ASP A 76 -1.51 3.54 5.90
N THR A 77 -1.91 2.43 6.50
CA THR A 77 -3.20 1.80 6.20
C THR A 77 -4.29 2.46 7.05
N VAL A 78 -5.46 2.69 6.46
CA VAL A 78 -6.61 3.21 7.22
C VAL A 78 -7.11 2.16 8.20
N ASP A 79 -7.19 0.91 7.71
CA ASP A 79 -7.57 -0.27 8.49
C ASP A 79 -6.55 -1.39 8.24
N GLN A 80 -5.70 -1.63 9.23
CA GLN A 80 -4.66 -2.65 9.15
C GLN A 80 -5.24 -4.06 9.03
N GLY A 81 -6.37 -4.34 9.70
CA GLY A 81 -7.00 -5.66 9.63
C GLY A 81 -7.57 -5.93 8.25
N ALA A 82 -8.24 -4.93 7.67
CA ALA A 82 -8.75 -5.02 6.30
C ALA A 82 -7.62 -5.12 5.27
N PHE A 83 -6.52 -4.40 5.47
CA PHE A 83 -5.35 -4.49 4.59
C PHE A 83 -4.68 -5.87 4.65
N GLU A 84 -4.46 -6.42 5.85
CA GLU A 84 -3.88 -7.76 6.03
C GLU A 84 -4.78 -8.84 5.42
N GLU A 85 -6.10 -8.72 5.60
CA GLU A 85 -7.08 -9.61 4.97
C GLU A 85 -7.02 -9.52 3.44
N ALA A 86 -7.00 -8.31 2.89
CA ALA A 86 -6.86 -8.06 1.46
C ALA A 86 -5.52 -8.59 0.91
N LEU A 87 -4.42 -8.42 1.64
CA LEU A 87 -3.10 -8.93 1.25
C LEU A 87 -3.08 -10.46 1.24
N MET A 88 -3.63 -11.10 2.27
CA MET A 88 -3.75 -12.56 2.33
C MET A 88 -4.70 -13.09 1.24
N GLN A 89 -5.77 -12.37 0.92
CA GLN A 89 -6.69 -12.74 -0.13
C GLN A 89 -6.05 -12.56 -1.51
N ALA A 90 -5.31 -11.47 -1.75
CA ALA A 90 -4.56 -11.25 -2.98
C ALA A 90 -3.49 -12.33 -3.17
N ALA A 91 -2.65 -12.56 -2.14
CA ALA A 91 -1.60 -13.59 -2.17
C ALA A 91 -2.16 -15.02 -2.24
N GLY A 92 -3.30 -15.25 -1.60
CA GLY A 92 -3.97 -16.54 -1.47
C GLY A 92 -5.03 -16.84 -2.52
N ALA A 93 -5.32 -15.92 -3.45
CA ALA A 93 -6.31 -16.13 -4.52
C ALA A 93 -6.00 -17.38 -5.38
N ASP A 94 -4.75 -17.83 -5.39
CA ASP A 94 -4.30 -19.09 -6.01
C ASP A 94 -4.80 -20.37 -5.29
N GLN A 95 -5.18 -20.30 -4.00
CA GLN A 95 -5.51 -21.47 -3.17
C GLN A 95 -6.98 -21.92 -3.25
N SER A 96 -7.80 -21.29 -4.11
CA SER A 96 -9.21 -21.66 -4.29
C SER A 96 -9.50 -22.53 -5.51
N ALA A 97 -8.47 -22.93 -6.27
CA ALA A 97 -8.59 -23.85 -7.40
C ALA A 97 -7.60 -25.02 -7.29
N GLY A 98 -7.91 -26.02 -6.45
CA GLY A 98 -7.14 -27.27 -6.35
C GLY A 98 -7.87 -28.37 -5.61
#